data_AF-A0AAN9LYH4-F1
#
_entry.id   AF-A0AAN9LYH4-F1
#
_cell.length_a   1.000
_cell.length_b   1.000
_cell.length_c   1.000
_cell.angle_alpha   90.00
_cell.angle_beta   90.00
_cell.angle_gamma   90.00
#
_symmetry.space_group_name_H-M   'P 1'
#
loop_
_entity.id
_entity.type
_entity.pdbx_description
1 polymer ?
#
loop_
_entity_poly.entity_id
_entity_poly.type
_entity_poly.pdbx_seq_one_letter_code
_entity_poly.pdbx_strand_id
1 'polypeptide(L)' 'MESERMLEFFNGKTILITGTTGFLAKVFLEKILRTQPQVHKLYLLVRAETSDLAAQRFQNEVIRTDLFRVLRDQ' A
#
# COMPACT_ATOMS: atom_id res chain seq x y z
N MET A 1 -0.72 14.14 -21.64
CA MET A 1 -2.11 13.76 -21.97
C MET A 1 -2.52 12.40 -21.40
N GLU A 2 -1.93 11.27 -21.82
CA GLU A 2 -2.38 9.95 -21.31
C GLU A 2 -1.78 9.58 -19.94
N SER A 3 -0.52 9.94 -19.71
CA SER A 3 0.17 9.81 -18.42
C SER A 3 -0.43 10.69 -17.32
N GLU A 4 -0.88 11.91 -17.64
CA GLU A 4 -1.55 12.82 -16.69
C GLU A 4 -2.89 12.24 -16.22
N ARG A 5 -3.70 11.69 -17.14
CA ARG A 5 -4.93 10.97 -16.77
C ARG A 5 -4.67 9.79 -15.84
N MET A 6 -3.53 9.10 -16.02
CA MET A 6 -3.14 7.99 -15.17
C MET A 6 -2.72 8.44 -13.76
N LEU A 7 -2.06 9.60 -13.64
CA LEU A 7 -1.66 10.20 -12.36
C LEU A 7 -2.86 10.73 -11.55
N GLU A 8 -3.92 11.16 -12.23
CA GLU A 8 -5.16 11.59 -11.58
C GLU A 8 -6.12 10.43 -11.29
N PHE A 9 -5.89 9.26 -11.90
CA PHE A 9 -6.84 8.15 -11.81
C PHE A 9 -7.15 7.77 -10.37
N PHE A 10 -6.16 7.75 -9.47
CA PHE A 10 -6.39 7.35 -8.08
C PHE A 10 -6.81 8.51 -7.16
N ASN A 11 -6.92 9.74 -7.67
CA ASN A 11 -7.29 10.91 -6.90
C ASN A 11 -8.68 10.72 -6.26
N GLY A 12 -8.76 10.93 -4.94
CA GLY A 12 -9.99 10.81 -4.16
C GLY A 12 -10.54 9.38 -4.06
N LYS A 13 -9.88 8.37 -4.64
CA LYS A 13 -10.37 6.99 -4.63
C LYS A 13 -10.07 6.31 -3.30
N THR A 14 -10.96 5.39 -2.93
CA THR A 14 -10.76 4.44 -1.84
C THR A 14 -10.46 3.08 -2.45
N ILE A 15 -9.36 2.45 -2.02
CA ILE A 15 -8.85 1.22 -2.64
C ILE A 15 -8.77 0.13 -1.58
N LEU A 16 -9.30 -1.06 -1.87
CA LEU A 16 -9.07 -2.28 -1.11
C LEU A 16 -7.99 -3.10 -1.79
N ILE A 17 -6.91 -3.40 -1.09
CA ILE A 17 -5.84 -4.29 -1.54
C ILE A 17 -5.94 -5.59 -0.74
N THR A 18 -6.03 -6.71 -1.46
CA THR A 18 -5.97 -8.05 -0.88
C THR A 18 -4.58 -8.64 -1.12
N GLY A 19 -4.18 -9.58 -0.26
CA GLY A 19 -2.89 -10.26 -0.42
C GLY A 19 -1.69 -9.32 -0.29
N THR A 20 -1.82 -8.22 0.47
CA THR A 20 -0.78 -7.17 0.62
C THR A 20 0.58 -7.70 1.08
N THR A 21 0.61 -8.83 1.79
CA THR A 21 1.85 -9.50 2.20
C THR A 21 2.60 -10.18 1.05
N GLY A 22 1.94 -10.40 -0.09
CA GLY A 22 2.53 -10.98 -1.29
C GLY A 22 3.49 -10.04 -1.99
N PHE A 23 4.40 -10.60 -2.79
CA PHE A 23 5.49 -9.85 -3.43
C PHE A 23 5.01 -8.67 -4.29
N LEU A 24 4.06 -8.89 -5.18
CA LEU A 24 3.57 -7.83 -6.08
C LEU A 24 2.71 -6.80 -5.35
N ALA A 25 1.86 -7.25 -4.44
CA ALA A 25 0.91 -6.37 -3.75
C ALA A 25 1.62 -5.34 -2.87
N LYS A 26 2.72 -5.71 -2.19
CA LYS A 26 3.53 -4.75 -1.43
C LYS A 26 4.23 -3.72 -2.32
N VAL A 27 4.69 -4.11 -3.51
CA VAL A 27 5.28 -3.19 -4.51
C VAL A 27 4.21 -2.22 -5.01
N PHE A 28 3.01 -2.72 -5.28
CA PHE A 28 1.88 -1.88 -5.68
C PHE A 28 1.50 -0.87 -4.59
N LEU A 29 1.44 -1.30 -3.33
CA LEU A 29 1.19 -0.43 -2.18
C LEU A 29 2.26 0.65 -2.04
N GLU A 30 3.55 0.28 -2.09
CA GLU A 30 4.67 1.24 -2.06
C GLU A 30 4.53 2.27 -3.17
N LYS A 31 4.26 1.81 -4.39
CA LYS A 31 4.15 2.68 -5.57
C LYS A 31 3.01 3.67 -5.42
N ILE A 32 1.84 3.23 -4.93
CA ILE A 32 0.71 4.13 -4.65
C ILE A 32 1.12 5.17 -3.62
N LEU A 33 1.64 4.74 -2.46
CA LEU A 33 2.01 5.66 -1.38
C LEU A 33 3.05 6.69 -1.83
N ARG A 34 4.03 6.29 -2.65
CA ARG A 34 5.10 7.19 -3.13
C ARG A 34 4.65 8.14 -4.23
N THR A 35 3.71 7.74 -5.08
CA THR A 35 3.42 8.47 -6.33
C THR A 35 1.99 8.99 -6.46
N GLN A 36 1.08 8.58 -5.58
CA GLN A 36 -0.33 8.91 -5.62
C GLN A 36 -0.81 9.42 -4.24
N PRO A 37 -0.26 10.56 -3.75
CA PRO A 37 -0.57 11.07 -2.41
C PRO A 37 -2.04 11.51 -2.25
N GLN A 38 -2.77 11.69 -3.35
CA GLN A 38 -4.17 12.12 -3.37
C GLN A 38 -5.17 10.97 -3.25
N VAL A 39 -4.72 9.73 -3.03
CA VAL A 39 -5.62 8.62 -2.66
C VAL A 39 -6.32 8.96 -1.35
N HIS A 40 -7.63 8.78 -1.30
CA HIS A 40 -8.40 9.11 -0.09
C HIS A 40 -8.14 8.11 1.05
N LYS A 41 -8.20 6.80 0.73
CA LYS A 41 -8.02 5.75 1.74
C LYS A 41 -7.59 4.43 1.12
N LEU A 42 -6.71 3.72 1.84
CA LEU A 42 -6.29 2.35 1.53
C LEU A 42 -6.81 1.40 2.63
N TYR A 43 -7.53 0.37 2.24
CA TYR A 43 -7.89 -0.77 3.08
C TYR A 43 -7.01 -1.96 2.69
N LEU A 44 -6.40 -2.62 3.67
CA LEU A 44 -5.49 -3.74 3.44
C LEU A 44 -6.06 -4.98 4.12
N LEU A 45 -6.42 -6.00 3.33
CA LEU A 45 -6.88 -7.28 3.87
C LEU A 45 -5.68 -8.18 4.16
N VAL A 46 -5.45 -8.45 5.43
CA VAL A 46 -4.36 -9.29 5.92
C VAL A 46 -4.96 -10.48 6.66
N ARG A 47 -4.60 -11.69 6.24
CA ARG A 47 -5.06 -12.93 6.87
C ARG A 47 -4.36 -13.12 8.22
N ALA A 48 -5.13 -13.07 9.31
CA ALA A 48 -4.73 -13.42 10.67
C ALA A 48 -5.97 -13.75 11.51
N GLU A 49 -5.78 -14.29 12.72
CA GLU A 49 -6.87 -14.62 13.65
C GLU A 49 -7.50 -13.39 14.31
N THR A 50 -6.69 -12.36 14.56
CA THR A 50 -7.13 -11.11 15.18
C THR A 50 -6.56 -9.90 14.45
N SER A 51 -7.17 -8.74 14.69
CA SER A 51 -6.72 -7.45 14.15
C SER A 51 -5.28 -7.11 14.57
N ASP A 52 -4.92 -7.40 15.82
CA ASP A 52 -3.56 -7.13 16.34
C ASP A 52 -2.52 -8.00 15.65
N LEU A 53 -2.83 -9.29 15.44
CA LEU A 53 -1.96 -10.20 14.69
C LEU A 53 -1.88 -9.80 13.21
N ALA A 54 -2.97 -9.33 12.61
CA ALA A 54 -2.96 -8.79 11.25
C ALA A 54 -2.06 -7.56 11.15
N ALA A 55 -2.13 -6.64 12.12
CA ALA A 55 -1.28 -5.46 12.18
C ALA A 55 0.19 -5.84 12.36
N GLN A 56 0.52 -6.75 13.28
CA GLN A 56 1.88 -7.23 13.48
C GLN A 56 2.43 -7.91 12.21
N ARG A 57 1.62 -8.75 11.57
CA ARG A 57 2.00 -9.43 10.32
C ARG A 57 2.27 -8.43 9.20
N PHE A 58 1.41 -7.43 9.05
CA PHE A 58 1.61 -6.34 8.11
C PHE A 58 2.90 -5.55 8.38
N GLN A 59 3.16 -5.20 9.64
CA GLN A 59 4.38 -4.50 10.04
C GLN A 59 5.63 -5.30 9.67
N ASN A 60 5.64 -6.60 9.95
CA ASN A 60 6.79 -7.48 9.71
C ASN A 60 7.01 -7.79 8.22
N GLU A 61 5.95 -8.20 7.51
CA GLU A 61 6.08 -8.71 6.13
C GLU A 61 6.06 -7.59 5.08
N VAL A 62 5.58 -6.38 5.43
CA VAL A 62 5.41 -5.26 4.49
C VAL A 62 6.23 -4.06 4.94
N ILE A 63 5.86 -3.41 6.05
CA ILE A 63 6.43 -2.11 6.44
C ILE A 63 7.92 -2.18 6.78
N ARG A 64 8.39 -3.26 7.42
CA ARG A 64 9.81 -3.42 7.81
C ARG A 64 10.73 -3.86 6.68
N THR A 65 10.19 -4.15 5.50
CA THR A 65 11.02 -4.55 4.35
C THR A 65 11.79 -3.36 3.78
N ASP A 66 12.92 -3.62 3.11
CA ASP A 66 13.73 -2.58 2.46
C ASP A 66 12.98 -1.82 1.36
N LEU A 67 11.97 -2.46 0.75
CA LEU A 67 11.08 -1.84 -0.23
C LEU A 67 10.45 -0.55 0.31
N PHE A 68 10.05 -0.54 1.58
CA PHE A 68 9.40 0.62 2.21
C PHE A 68 10.39 1.60 2.84
N ARG A 69 11.71 1.35 2.76
CA ARG A 69 12.72 2.25 3.32
C ARG A 69 12.62 3.65 2.75
N VAL A 70 12.40 3.76 1.44
CA VAL A 70 12.22 5.04 0.74
C VAL A 70 11.08 5.87 1.35
N LEU A 71 9.98 5.23 1.76
CA LEU A 71 8.83 5.90 2.36
C LEU A 71 9.02 6.21 3.85
N ARG A 72 9.91 5.50 4.55
CA ARG A 72 10.21 5.74 5.98
C ARG A 72 11.25 6.84 6.18
N ASP A 73 12.15 7.00 5.22
CA ASP A 73 13.24 7.98 5.24
C ASP A 73 12.83 9.33 4.59
N GLN A 74 11.60 9.42 4.06
CA GLN A 74 10.95 10.65 3.56
C GLN A 74 10.24 11.39 4.69
#